data_AF-A0ABD2B4M3-F1
#
_entry.id   AF-A0ABD2B4M3-F1
#
_cell.length_a   1.000
_cell.length_b   1.000
_cell.length_c   1.000
_cell.angle_alpha   90.00
_cell.angle_beta   90.00
_cell.angle_gamma   90.00
#
_symmetry.space_group_name_H-M   'P 1'
#
loop_
_entity.id
_entity.type
_entity.pdbx_description
1 polymer ?
#
loop_
_entity_poly.entity_id
_entity_poly.type
_entity_poly.pdbx_seq_one_letter_code
_entity_poly.pdbx_strand_id
1 'polypeptide(L)'
;MHKAISRVFFYEKHNSIYFLYNPVQRYVIKIGNKDGKKGKVSNLKDYWFGRYVNYIQKYVVTLDKNFPKMMQLYRNFSNGIKGFYSDLQKYLSILVKQNVEGLDNLTRQEIQLAYTMPKDLKKILPVILISLIPFSNYIIMPSVFLFPRQLLTHHFWTPEQKANFVVYFHKKRFKHSRPLFYCMESKINYINNELLKIKWNGIIACLGSGEHPTIQNVISCITLFKSSPYSMNTLEHKHMKKLLGIHGLSMWTPFRRRRLIERAILLKRMDDAIVKEGGVDNMSIESLCWALSFRGLNPVNMSIEDMKNWLDDWLMLSASVDNSTLSLLLHSPIFLAYNNSNNLHLLYK
;
A
#
# COMPACT_ATOMS: atom_id res chain seq x y z
N MET A 1 36.93 18.91 -3.49
CA MET A 1 35.57 19.47 -3.62
C MET A 1 34.49 18.49 -4.11
N HIS A 2 34.82 17.45 -4.91
CA HIS A 2 33.82 16.48 -5.42
C HIS A 2 33.17 15.51 -4.40
N LYS A 3 33.74 15.32 -3.20
CA LYS A 3 33.17 14.46 -2.14
C LYS A 3 32.16 15.15 -1.21
N ALA A 4 32.15 16.49 -1.19
CA ALA A 4 31.20 17.26 -0.39
C ALA A 4 29.86 17.45 -1.14
N ILE A 5 29.94 17.66 -2.46
CA ILE A 5 28.78 17.81 -3.34
C ILE A 5 27.96 16.50 -3.40
N SER A 6 28.60 15.33 -3.32
CA SER A 6 27.87 14.05 -3.29
C SER A 6 27.11 13.79 -1.98
N ARG A 7 27.52 14.40 -0.85
CA ARG A 7 26.82 14.29 0.43
C ARG A 7 25.66 15.28 0.56
N VAL A 8 25.81 16.50 0.03
CA VAL A 8 24.73 17.50 0.01
C VAL A 8 23.61 17.07 -0.96
N PHE A 9 23.95 16.52 -2.13
CA PHE A 9 22.96 15.89 -3.03
C PHE A 9 22.36 14.58 -2.50
N PHE A 10 22.96 13.95 -1.49
CA PHE A 10 22.38 12.80 -0.80
C PHE A 10 21.37 13.25 0.27
N TYR A 11 21.59 14.41 0.90
CA TYR A 11 20.75 14.92 1.99
C TYR A 11 19.47 15.63 1.48
N GLU A 12 19.54 16.37 0.37
CA GLU A 12 18.34 17.01 -0.22
C GLU A 12 17.42 16.04 -0.99
N LYS A 13 17.93 14.87 -1.38
CA LYS A 13 17.20 13.93 -2.25
C LYS A 13 16.26 12.97 -1.51
N HIS A 14 16.28 12.98 -0.17
CA HIS A 14 15.40 12.14 0.65
C HIS A 14 14.11 12.85 1.11
N ASN A 15 13.96 14.16 0.87
CA ASN A 15 12.72 14.90 1.15
C ASN A 15 11.64 14.76 0.07
N SER A 16 11.97 14.24 -1.11
CA SER A 16 10.95 13.79 -2.06
C SER A 16 10.81 12.27 -1.96
N ILE A 17 9.74 11.78 -1.33
CA ILE A 17 9.22 10.50 -1.81
C ILE A 17 8.85 10.78 -3.26
N TYR A 18 9.52 10.11 -4.19
CA TYR A 18 9.07 10.03 -5.59
C TYR A 18 7.80 9.16 -5.63
N PHE A 19 6.78 9.58 -4.90
CA PHE A 19 5.41 9.24 -5.18
C PHE A 19 5.20 9.90 -6.53
N LEU A 20 5.40 9.10 -7.58
CA LEU A 20 5.07 9.47 -8.94
C LEU A 20 5.96 10.60 -9.51
N TYR A 21 7.06 10.22 -10.15
CA TYR A 21 7.36 10.89 -11.44
C TYR A 21 6.27 10.45 -12.43
N ASN A 22 5.04 10.98 -12.27
CA ASN A 22 3.90 10.68 -13.13
C ASN A 22 3.57 11.94 -13.93
N PRO A 23 3.46 11.86 -15.26
CA PRO A 23 2.96 12.96 -16.09
C PRO A 23 1.64 13.56 -15.57
N VAL A 24 0.80 12.78 -14.86
CA VAL A 24 -0.45 13.25 -14.24
C VAL A 24 -0.22 14.41 -13.26
N GLN A 25 0.85 14.38 -12.45
CA GLN A 25 1.11 15.45 -11.48
C GLN A 25 1.46 16.77 -12.19
N ARG A 26 2.25 16.72 -13.27
CA ARG A 26 2.50 17.89 -14.16
C ARG A 26 1.23 18.38 -14.84
N TYR A 27 0.34 17.48 -15.26
CA TYR A 27 -0.92 17.84 -15.91
C TYR A 27 -1.90 18.52 -14.94
N VAL A 28 -2.03 18.00 -13.70
CA VAL A 28 -2.88 18.58 -12.66
C VAL A 28 -2.37 19.97 -12.24
N ILE A 29 -1.05 20.14 -12.06
CA ILE A 29 -0.43 21.44 -11.78
C ILE A 29 -0.71 22.46 -12.90
N LYS A 30 -0.76 22.02 -14.17
CA LYS A 30 -1.10 22.87 -15.31
C LYS A 30 -2.60 23.26 -15.38
N ILE A 31 -3.49 22.44 -14.84
CA ILE A 31 -4.94 22.69 -14.88
C ILE A 31 -5.35 23.66 -13.76
N GLY A 32 -4.79 23.51 -12.55
CA GLY A 32 -5.08 24.41 -11.41
C GLY A 32 -4.75 25.89 -11.68
N ASN A 33 -3.80 26.17 -12.58
CA ASN A 33 -3.45 27.54 -12.99
C ASN A 33 -4.39 28.17 -14.05
N LYS A 34 -5.45 27.47 -14.52
CA LYS A 34 -6.33 27.94 -15.60
C LYS A 34 -7.77 28.27 -15.20
N ASP A 35 -8.16 28.08 -13.93
CA ASP A 35 -9.56 28.19 -13.48
C ASP A 35 -10.05 29.64 -13.20
N GLY A 36 -9.53 30.64 -13.93
CA GLY A 36 -9.81 32.06 -13.69
C GLY A 36 -10.94 32.70 -14.51
N LYS A 37 -11.70 31.97 -15.35
CA LYS A 37 -12.75 32.58 -16.19
C LYS A 37 -14.00 31.72 -16.30
N LYS A 38 -14.99 31.98 -15.42
CA LYS A 38 -16.35 31.43 -15.54
C LYS A 38 -17.29 32.48 -16.14
N GLY A 39 -17.90 32.17 -17.28
CA GLY A 39 -18.95 32.98 -17.91
C GLY A 39 -19.85 32.13 -18.79
N LYS A 40 -21.17 32.40 -18.78
CA LYS A 40 -22.35 31.97 -19.59
C LYS A 40 -22.48 30.51 -20.10
N VAL A 41 -21.40 29.74 -20.22
CA VAL A 41 -21.33 28.32 -20.60
C VAL A 41 -21.72 27.39 -19.43
N SER A 42 -21.67 27.85 -18.18
CA SER A 42 -22.11 27.07 -17.01
C SER A 42 -23.60 26.72 -17.10
N ASN A 43 -24.45 27.69 -17.42
CA ASN A 43 -25.90 27.49 -17.41
C ASN A 43 -26.39 26.54 -18.52
N LEU A 44 -25.70 26.51 -19.67
CA LEU A 44 -25.96 25.53 -20.74
C LEU A 44 -25.46 24.14 -20.36
N LYS A 45 -24.28 24.04 -19.72
CA LYS A 45 -23.78 22.77 -19.18
C LYS A 45 -24.74 22.20 -18.13
N ASP A 46 -25.23 23.04 -17.21
CA ASP A 46 -26.14 22.63 -16.15
C ASP A 46 -27.50 22.16 -16.71
N TYR A 47 -28.00 22.80 -17.77
CA TYR A 47 -29.22 22.39 -18.47
C TYR A 47 -29.08 21.03 -19.19
N TRP A 48 -28.00 20.85 -19.96
CA TRP A 48 -27.73 19.57 -20.64
C TRP A 48 -27.43 18.45 -19.65
N PHE A 49 -26.75 18.77 -18.55
CA PHE A 49 -26.49 17.85 -17.44
C PHE A 49 -27.80 17.44 -16.77
N GLY A 50 -28.70 18.38 -16.47
CA GLY A 50 -30.02 18.09 -15.90
C GLY A 50 -30.87 17.17 -16.79
N ARG A 51 -30.85 17.39 -18.12
CA ARG A 51 -31.58 16.54 -19.08
C ARG A 51 -30.97 15.14 -19.19
N TYR A 52 -29.63 15.04 -19.17
CA TYR A 52 -28.93 13.75 -19.16
C TYR A 52 -29.19 12.98 -17.86
N VAL A 53 -29.14 13.65 -16.71
CA VAL A 53 -29.48 13.06 -15.40
C VAL A 53 -30.91 12.54 -15.39
N ASN A 54 -31.88 13.30 -15.91
CA ASN A 54 -33.27 12.85 -16.01
C ASN A 54 -33.45 11.66 -16.97
N TYR A 55 -32.71 11.62 -18.08
CA TYR A 55 -32.71 10.47 -18.99
C TYR A 55 -32.15 9.21 -18.31
N ILE A 56 -31.01 9.34 -17.62
CA ILE A 56 -30.40 8.25 -16.85
C ILE A 56 -31.35 7.79 -15.74
N GLN A 57 -32.02 8.69 -15.02
CA GLN A 57 -33.00 8.33 -13.99
C GLN A 57 -34.18 7.54 -14.57
N LYS A 58 -34.76 7.98 -15.69
CA LYS A 58 -35.84 7.23 -16.36
C LYS A 58 -35.37 5.87 -16.86
N TYR A 59 -34.16 5.79 -17.41
CA TYR A 59 -33.55 4.54 -17.85
C TYR A 59 -33.30 3.56 -16.69
N VAL A 60 -32.86 4.07 -15.54
CA VAL A 60 -32.66 3.30 -14.30
C VAL A 60 -33.98 2.76 -13.76
N VAL A 61 -35.08 3.52 -13.80
CA VAL A 61 -36.42 3.06 -13.39
C VAL A 61 -36.96 1.96 -14.32
N THR A 62 -36.71 2.07 -15.63
CA THR A 62 -37.12 1.06 -16.60
C THR A 62 -36.31 -0.24 -16.46
N LEU A 63 -35.02 -0.14 -16.13
CA LEU A 63 -34.17 -1.29 -15.83
C LEU A 63 -34.57 -2.00 -14.52
N ASP A 64 -35.06 -1.25 -13.53
CA ASP A 64 -35.51 -1.76 -12.22
C ASP A 64 -36.69 -2.75 -12.36
N LYS A 65 -37.62 -2.47 -13.28
CA LYS A 65 -38.77 -3.34 -13.56
C LYS A 65 -38.42 -4.63 -14.30
N ASN A 66 -37.43 -4.58 -15.19
CA ASN A 66 -37.17 -5.67 -16.14
C ASN A 66 -36.02 -6.59 -15.71
N PHE A 67 -35.07 -6.11 -14.88
CA PHE A 67 -33.87 -6.87 -14.52
C PHE A 67 -33.39 -6.59 -13.07
N PRO A 68 -34.04 -7.14 -12.02
CA PRO A 68 -33.68 -6.86 -10.62
C PRO A 68 -32.24 -7.26 -10.25
N LYS A 69 -31.66 -8.30 -10.89
CA LYS A 69 -30.24 -8.67 -10.74
C LYS A 69 -29.29 -7.63 -11.34
N MET A 70 -29.68 -6.92 -12.42
CA MET A 70 -28.89 -5.83 -13.00
C MET A 70 -28.89 -4.58 -12.13
N MET A 71 -29.93 -4.38 -11.31
CA MET A 71 -30.02 -3.25 -10.38
C MET A 71 -29.02 -3.37 -9.22
N GLN A 72 -28.82 -4.57 -8.64
CA GLN A 72 -27.77 -4.79 -7.64
C GLN A 72 -26.38 -4.51 -8.22
N LEU A 73 -26.13 -4.94 -9.45
CA LEU A 73 -24.88 -4.66 -10.18
C LEU A 73 -24.70 -3.16 -10.45
N TYR A 74 -25.76 -2.48 -10.90
CA TYR A 74 -25.74 -1.04 -11.14
C TYR A 74 -25.50 -0.23 -9.86
N ARG A 75 -26.14 -0.60 -8.74
CA ARG A 75 -25.92 0.05 -7.44
C ARG A 75 -24.47 -0.09 -6.98
N ASN A 76 -23.91 -1.30 -7.04
CA ASN A 76 -22.51 -1.54 -6.69
C ASN A 76 -21.55 -0.73 -7.57
N PHE A 77 -21.82 -0.67 -8.88
CA PHE A 77 -21.00 0.08 -9.82
C PHE A 77 -21.13 1.60 -9.60
N SER A 78 -22.34 2.11 -9.41
CA SER A 78 -22.62 3.53 -9.12
C SER A 78 -21.96 3.99 -7.83
N ASN A 79 -22.06 3.18 -6.77
CA ASN A 79 -21.35 3.41 -5.52
C ASN A 79 -19.83 3.38 -5.72
N GLY A 80 -19.33 2.46 -6.55
CA GLY A 80 -17.92 2.39 -6.93
C GLY A 80 -17.42 3.65 -7.66
N ILE A 81 -18.19 4.20 -8.60
CA ILE A 81 -17.87 5.47 -9.27
C ILE A 81 -17.81 6.61 -8.25
N LYS A 82 -18.84 6.73 -7.39
CA LYS A 82 -18.90 7.80 -6.38
C LYS A 82 -17.72 7.74 -5.41
N GLY A 83 -17.39 6.54 -4.93
CA GLY A 83 -16.25 6.30 -4.05
C GLY A 83 -14.93 6.67 -4.74
N PHE A 84 -14.70 6.15 -5.94
CA PHE A 84 -13.49 6.44 -6.71
C PHE A 84 -13.33 7.94 -7.01
N TYR A 85 -14.41 8.63 -7.36
CA TYR A 85 -14.39 10.07 -7.62
C TYR A 85 -14.05 10.88 -6.36
N SER A 86 -14.65 10.54 -5.22
CA SER A 86 -14.35 11.16 -3.92
C SER A 86 -12.88 10.99 -3.54
N ASP A 87 -12.35 9.78 -3.68
CA ASP A 87 -10.95 9.47 -3.41
C ASP A 87 -9.99 10.16 -4.38
N LEU A 88 -10.37 10.28 -5.66
CA LEU A 88 -9.61 11.05 -6.64
C LEU A 88 -9.57 12.54 -6.25
N GLN A 89 -10.69 13.14 -5.86
CA GLN A 89 -10.73 14.54 -5.42
C GLN A 89 -9.83 14.76 -4.19
N LYS A 90 -9.95 13.90 -3.18
CA LYS A 90 -9.09 13.95 -1.98
C LYS A 90 -7.60 13.80 -2.35
N TYR A 91 -7.27 12.86 -3.24
CA TYR A 91 -5.90 12.68 -3.73
C TYR A 91 -5.34 13.94 -4.39
N LEU A 92 -6.14 14.64 -5.20
CA LEU A 92 -5.71 15.92 -5.80
C LEU A 92 -5.45 16.98 -4.73
N SER A 93 -6.30 17.08 -3.71
CA SER A 93 -6.09 17.97 -2.57
C SER A 93 -4.81 17.63 -1.80
N ILE A 94 -4.52 16.34 -1.60
CA ILE A 94 -3.29 15.87 -0.94
C ILE A 94 -2.04 16.26 -1.75
N LEU A 95 -2.09 16.17 -3.09
CA LEU A 95 -0.96 16.61 -3.92
C LEU A 95 -0.67 18.11 -3.76
N VAL A 96 -1.71 18.94 -3.61
CA VAL A 96 -1.56 20.36 -3.33
C VAL A 96 -0.98 20.57 -1.94
N LYS A 97 -1.58 19.95 -0.92
CA LYS A 97 -1.13 20.03 0.48
C LYS A 97 0.33 19.61 0.64
N GLN A 98 0.72 18.50 0.03
CA GLN A 98 2.10 18.00 0.04
C GLN A 98 3.10 19.03 -0.51
N ASN A 99 2.72 19.77 -1.57
CA ASN A 99 3.60 20.78 -2.16
C ASN A 99 3.75 22.02 -1.26
N VAL A 100 2.74 22.33 -0.45
CA VAL A 100 2.71 23.55 0.39
C VAL A 100 3.27 23.27 1.79
N GLU A 101 2.81 22.22 2.45
CA GLU A 101 3.08 21.93 3.87
C GLU A 101 4.15 20.85 4.09
N GLY A 102 4.64 20.24 3.00
CA GLY A 102 5.57 19.12 3.06
C GLY A 102 4.89 17.78 3.37
N LEU A 103 5.69 16.73 3.37
CA LEU A 103 5.20 15.35 3.49
C LEU A 103 4.91 14.90 4.93
N ASP A 104 5.49 15.56 5.92
CA ASP A 104 5.43 15.13 7.33
C ASP A 104 4.15 15.60 8.05
N ASN A 105 3.37 16.46 7.39
CA ASN A 105 2.09 16.96 7.88
C ASN A 105 0.87 16.18 7.35
N LEU A 106 1.12 15.13 6.55
CA LEU A 106 0.04 14.29 6.06
C LEU A 106 -0.47 13.36 7.15
N THR A 107 -1.79 13.20 7.21
CA THR A 107 -2.44 12.19 8.06
C THR A 107 -2.17 10.79 7.52
N ARG A 108 -2.31 9.77 8.34
CA ARG A 108 -2.15 8.38 7.92
C ARG A 108 -3.16 8.00 6.84
N GLN A 109 -4.38 8.53 6.87
CA GLN A 109 -5.37 8.31 5.81
C GLN A 109 -4.93 8.97 4.50
N GLU A 110 -4.38 10.19 4.56
CA GLU A 110 -3.84 10.88 3.38
C GLU A 110 -2.65 10.11 2.77
N ILE A 111 -1.75 9.59 3.61
CA ILE A 111 -0.60 8.78 3.17
C ILE A 111 -1.08 7.46 2.53
N GLN A 112 -2.07 6.80 3.15
CA GLN A 112 -2.69 5.59 2.59
C GLN A 112 -3.32 5.87 1.21
N LEU A 113 -4.09 6.95 1.08
CA LEU A 113 -4.74 7.32 -0.17
C LEU A 113 -3.71 7.70 -1.25
N ALA A 114 -2.68 8.46 -0.89
CA ALA A 114 -1.55 8.77 -1.77
C ALA A 114 -0.87 7.49 -2.29
N TYR A 115 -0.82 6.44 -1.48
CA TYR A 115 -0.32 5.12 -1.88
C TYR A 115 -1.23 4.33 -2.82
N THR A 116 -2.52 4.28 -2.54
CA THR A 116 -3.48 3.45 -3.27
C THR A 116 -3.91 4.08 -4.59
N MET A 117 -4.22 5.38 -4.59
CA MET A 117 -4.86 6.06 -5.72
C MET A 117 -4.09 5.95 -7.04
N PRO A 118 -2.75 6.13 -7.07
CA PRO A 118 -2.00 5.97 -8.32
C PRO A 118 -2.06 4.58 -8.93
N LYS A 119 -2.20 3.54 -8.11
CA LYS A 119 -2.30 2.15 -8.58
C LYS A 119 -3.69 1.90 -9.14
N ASP A 120 -4.70 2.44 -8.48
CA ASP A 120 -6.08 2.38 -8.93
C ASP A 120 -6.27 3.13 -10.25
N LEU A 121 -5.65 4.30 -10.42
CA LEU A 121 -5.62 5.04 -11.69
C LEU A 121 -4.97 4.24 -12.82
N LYS A 122 -3.79 3.66 -12.59
CA LYS A 122 -3.10 2.82 -13.59
C LYS A 122 -3.93 1.62 -14.02
N LYS A 123 -4.77 1.09 -13.12
CA LYS A 123 -5.63 -0.05 -13.36
C LYS A 123 -6.89 0.32 -14.14
N ILE A 124 -7.54 1.42 -13.78
CA ILE A 124 -8.83 1.81 -14.34
C ILE A 124 -8.71 2.61 -15.64
N LEU A 125 -7.62 3.38 -15.83
CA LEU A 125 -7.44 4.25 -16.99
C LEU A 125 -7.50 3.49 -18.33
N PRO A 126 -6.85 2.32 -18.50
CA PRO A 126 -7.01 1.53 -19.72
C PRO A 126 -8.47 1.12 -19.97
N VAL A 127 -9.19 0.73 -18.92
CA VAL A 127 -10.61 0.34 -19.04
C VAL A 127 -11.43 1.53 -19.56
N ILE A 128 -11.24 2.71 -18.96
CA ILE A 128 -11.93 3.95 -19.38
C ILE A 128 -11.60 4.30 -20.84
N LEU A 129 -10.32 4.26 -21.22
CA LEU A 129 -9.90 4.62 -22.59
C LEU A 129 -10.49 3.69 -23.64
N ILE A 130 -10.49 2.38 -23.37
CA ILE A 130 -11.06 1.40 -24.30
C ILE A 130 -12.58 1.60 -24.38
N SER A 131 -13.27 1.87 -23.26
CA SER A 131 -14.74 2.10 -23.23
C SER A 131 -15.21 3.27 -24.08
N LEU A 132 -14.33 4.23 -24.40
CA LEU A 132 -14.66 5.36 -25.27
C LEU A 132 -14.73 4.95 -26.75
N ILE A 133 -14.14 3.80 -27.13
CA ILE A 133 -14.14 3.30 -28.50
C ILE A 133 -15.52 2.68 -28.79
N PRO A 134 -16.21 3.06 -29.88
CA PRO A 134 -17.47 2.42 -30.28
C PRO A 134 -17.32 0.89 -30.38
N PHE A 135 -18.37 0.14 -30.04
CA PHE A 135 -18.41 -1.34 -30.02
C PHE A 135 -17.47 -2.05 -29.03
N SER A 136 -16.52 -1.36 -28.39
CA SER A 136 -15.65 -1.97 -27.36
C SER A 136 -16.41 -2.47 -26.12
N ASN A 137 -17.58 -1.88 -25.83
CA ASN A 137 -18.41 -2.23 -24.69
C ASN A 137 -18.82 -3.72 -24.69
N TYR A 138 -18.98 -4.33 -25.86
CA TYR A 138 -19.28 -5.75 -26.01
C TYR A 138 -18.13 -6.66 -25.52
N ILE A 139 -16.90 -6.15 -25.46
CA ILE A 139 -15.72 -6.87 -24.98
C ILE A 139 -15.46 -6.51 -23.51
N ILE A 140 -15.51 -5.22 -23.16
CA ILE A 140 -15.16 -4.74 -21.83
C ILE A 140 -16.14 -5.23 -20.77
N MET A 141 -17.44 -5.21 -21.07
CA MET A 141 -18.46 -5.59 -20.08
C MET A 141 -18.25 -7.05 -19.63
N PRO A 142 -18.20 -8.06 -20.54
CA PRO A 142 -17.85 -9.43 -20.13
C PRO A 142 -16.50 -9.53 -19.41
N SER A 143 -15.48 -8.81 -19.89
CA SER A 143 -14.14 -8.86 -19.31
C SER A 143 -14.10 -8.40 -17.85
N VAL A 144 -14.81 -7.32 -17.52
CA VAL A 144 -14.92 -6.77 -16.17
C VAL A 144 -15.55 -7.79 -15.19
N PHE A 145 -16.52 -8.58 -15.66
CA PHE A 145 -17.15 -9.64 -14.86
C PHE A 145 -16.27 -10.88 -14.70
N LEU A 146 -15.53 -11.27 -15.75
CA LEU A 146 -14.64 -12.43 -15.70
C LEU A 146 -13.34 -12.14 -14.94
N PHE A 147 -12.85 -10.90 -15.00
CA PHE A 147 -11.56 -10.50 -14.42
C PHE A 147 -11.66 -9.27 -13.48
N PRO A 148 -12.56 -9.28 -12.47
CA PRO A 148 -12.76 -8.14 -11.58
C PRO A 148 -11.50 -7.78 -10.80
N ARG A 149 -10.68 -8.78 -10.42
CA ARG A 149 -9.43 -8.54 -9.70
C ARG A 149 -8.38 -7.81 -10.55
N GLN A 150 -8.39 -7.95 -11.87
CA GLN A 150 -7.40 -7.36 -12.78
C GLN A 150 -7.85 -6.01 -13.32
N LEU A 151 -9.14 -5.84 -13.60
CA LEU A 151 -9.68 -4.66 -14.29
C LEU A 151 -10.31 -3.64 -13.35
N LEU A 152 -10.92 -4.08 -12.23
CA LEU A 152 -11.63 -3.19 -11.31
C LEU A 152 -10.80 -2.80 -10.08
N THR A 153 -10.95 -1.57 -9.61
CA THR A 153 -10.36 -1.13 -8.33
C THR A 153 -11.21 -1.59 -7.15
N HIS A 154 -10.68 -1.45 -5.93
CA HIS A 154 -11.35 -1.89 -4.71
C HIS A 154 -12.74 -1.26 -4.49
N HIS A 155 -12.99 -0.07 -5.03
CA HIS A 155 -14.30 0.60 -5.04
C HIS A 155 -15.44 -0.20 -5.69
N PHE A 156 -15.14 -1.02 -6.69
CA PHE A 156 -16.15 -1.72 -7.50
C PHE A 156 -16.36 -3.18 -7.10
N TRP A 157 -15.58 -3.67 -6.15
CA TRP A 157 -15.68 -5.06 -5.69
C TRP A 157 -16.85 -5.24 -4.73
N THR A 158 -17.56 -6.35 -4.89
CA THR A 158 -18.57 -6.76 -3.91
C THR A 158 -17.91 -7.09 -2.55
N PRO A 159 -18.64 -7.06 -1.43
CA PRO A 159 -18.09 -7.43 -0.13
C PRO A 159 -17.43 -8.81 -0.12
N GLU A 160 -18.06 -9.79 -0.78
CA GLU A 160 -17.53 -11.14 -0.95
C GLU A 160 -16.22 -11.15 -1.76
N GLN A 161 -16.17 -10.43 -2.89
CA GLN A 161 -14.96 -10.29 -3.69
C GLN A 161 -13.83 -9.63 -2.89
N LYS A 162 -14.13 -8.60 -2.09
CA LYS A 162 -13.15 -7.94 -1.23
C LYS A 162 -12.53 -8.93 -0.25
N ALA A 163 -13.35 -9.70 0.47
CA ALA A 163 -12.88 -10.71 1.41
C ALA A 163 -11.98 -11.75 0.72
N ASN A 164 -12.43 -12.31 -0.40
CA ASN A 164 -11.69 -13.31 -1.17
C ASN A 164 -10.37 -12.75 -1.74
N PHE A 165 -10.37 -11.52 -2.26
CA PHE A 165 -9.18 -10.92 -2.85
C PHE A 165 -8.16 -10.51 -1.80
N VAL A 166 -8.59 -10.05 -0.62
CA VAL A 166 -7.69 -9.76 0.51
C VAL A 166 -6.94 -11.04 0.88
N VAL A 167 -7.64 -12.16 1.11
CA VAL A 167 -7.02 -13.46 1.41
C VAL A 167 -6.08 -13.91 0.29
N TYR A 168 -6.50 -13.77 -0.98
CA TYR A 168 -5.67 -14.11 -2.14
C TYR A 168 -4.35 -13.32 -2.18
N PHE A 169 -4.40 -11.99 -2.01
CA PHE A 169 -3.20 -11.15 -2.05
C PHE A 169 -2.29 -11.43 -0.85
N HIS A 170 -2.86 -11.68 0.32
CA HIS A 170 -2.12 -12.10 1.50
C HIS A 170 -1.39 -13.41 1.27
N LYS A 171 -2.10 -14.47 0.82
CA LYS A 171 -1.50 -15.77 0.50
C LYS A 171 -0.35 -15.61 -0.50
N LYS A 172 -0.53 -14.78 -1.54
CA LYS A 172 0.52 -14.52 -2.54
C LYS A 172 1.77 -13.87 -1.93
N ARG A 173 1.61 -12.90 -1.01
CA ARG A 173 2.72 -12.23 -0.33
C ARG A 173 3.42 -13.17 0.67
N PHE A 174 2.62 -13.89 1.46
CA PHE A 174 3.08 -14.77 2.53
C PHE A 174 3.91 -15.97 2.04
N LYS A 175 3.68 -16.44 0.80
CA LYS A 175 4.55 -17.43 0.12
C LYS A 175 6.03 -17.05 0.09
N HIS A 176 6.36 -15.77 0.27
CA HIS A 176 7.74 -15.28 0.30
C HIS A 176 8.36 -15.22 1.70
N SER A 177 7.58 -15.43 2.77
CA SER A 177 8.05 -15.36 4.16
C SER A 177 9.09 -16.44 4.47
N ARG A 178 8.77 -17.72 4.22
CA ARG A 178 9.70 -18.83 4.46
C ARG A 178 11.00 -18.70 3.61
N PRO A 179 10.95 -18.41 2.30
CA PRO A 179 12.16 -18.14 1.54
C PRO A 179 12.98 -16.94 2.04
N LEU A 180 12.34 -15.90 2.58
CA LEU A 180 13.06 -14.75 3.16
C LEU A 180 13.75 -15.15 4.47
N PHE A 181 13.05 -15.90 5.34
CA PHE A 181 13.62 -16.47 6.56
C PHE A 181 14.91 -17.25 6.27
N TYR A 182 14.90 -18.14 5.27
CA TYR A 182 16.13 -18.86 4.86
C TYR A 182 17.24 -17.93 4.32
N CYS A 183 16.87 -16.82 3.65
CA CYS A 183 17.86 -15.83 3.22
C CYS A 183 18.48 -15.10 4.42
N MET A 184 17.79 -14.99 5.54
CA MET A 184 18.33 -14.44 6.79
C MET A 184 19.20 -15.47 7.51
N GLU A 185 18.70 -16.69 7.69
CA GLU A 185 19.45 -17.78 8.32
C GLU A 185 20.80 -18.04 7.62
N SER A 186 20.82 -18.12 6.29
CA SER A 186 22.07 -18.32 5.52
C SER A 186 23.12 -17.21 5.70
N LYS A 187 22.75 -16.06 6.28
CA LYS A 187 23.65 -14.92 6.49
C LYS A 187 24.25 -14.85 7.89
N ILE A 188 23.87 -15.75 8.80
CA ILE A 188 24.41 -15.86 10.17
C ILE A 188 25.94 -15.89 10.18
N ASN A 189 26.55 -16.69 9.31
CA ASN A 189 28.01 -16.89 9.32
C ASN A 189 28.81 -15.67 8.87
N TYR A 190 28.15 -14.64 8.32
CA TYR A 190 28.79 -13.38 7.91
C TYR A 190 28.76 -12.32 9.02
N ILE A 191 28.28 -12.66 10.22
CA ILE A 191 28.28 -11.77 11.37
C ILE A 191 29.62 -11.93 12.10
N ASN A 192 30.44 -10.88 12.07
CA ASN A 192 31.78 -10.89 12.66
C ASN A 192 31.77 -10.79 14.20
N ASN A 193 30.82 -10.05 14.78
CA ASN A 193 30.72 -9.88 16.22
C ASN A 193 30.07 -11.12 16.84
N GLU A 194 30.83 -11.88 17.65
CA GLU A 194 30.38 -13.14 18.24
C GLU A 194 29.17 -12.98 19.15
N LEU A 195 29.11 -11.93 19.98
CA LEU A 195 27.98 -11.67 20.88
C LEU A 195 26.70 -11.41 20.08
N LEU A 196 26.78 -10.58 19.02
CA LEU A 196 25.65 -10.34 18.13
C LEU A 196 25.26 -11.59 17.36
N LYS A 197 26.23 -12.42 16.95
CA LYS A 197 25.97 -13.68 16.27
C LYS A 197 25.20 -14.66 17.15
N ILE A 198 25.57 -14.79 18.43
CA ILE A 198 24.85 -15.64 19.39
C ILE A 198 23.42 -15.14 19.59
N LYS A 199 23.22 -13.83 19.82
CA LYS A 199 21.87 -13.24 19.95
C LYS A 199 21.03 -13.46 18.69
N TRP A 200 21.62 -13.23 17.52
CA TRP A 200 20.93 -13.41 16.24
C TRP A 200 20.57 -14.87 15.97
N ASN A 201 21.44 -15.81 16.32
CA ASN A 201 21.14 -17.24 16.28
C ASN A 201 19.95 -17.60 17.16
N GLY A 202 19.88 -17.04 18.37
CA GLY A 202 18.71 -17.22 19.24
C GLY A 202 17.41 -16.75 18.59
N ILE A 203 17.44 -15.58 17.92
CA ILE A 203 16.28 -15.05 17.18
C ILE A 203 15.87 -15.97 16.02
N ILE A 204 16.84 -16.44 15.23
CA ILE A 204 16.56 -17.35 14.10
C ILE A 204 16.04 -18.71 14.60
N ALA A 205 16.60 -19.24 15.69
CA ALA A 205 16.15 -20.49 16.30
C ALA A 205 14.72 -20.38 16.86
N CYS A 206 14.40 -19.27 17.54
CA CYS A 206 13.04 -18.97 18.02
C CYS A 206 12.03 -18.87 16.88
N LEU A 207 12.38 -18.20 15.77
CA LEU A 207 11.55 -18.20 14.57
C LEU A 207 11.42 -19.60 13.94
N GLY A 208 12.48 -20.41 14.01
CA GLY A 208 12.52 -21.78 13.50
C GLY A 208 11.66 -22.76 14.32
N SER A 209 11.51 -22.54 15.63
CA SER A 209 10.64 -23.33 16.51
C SER A 209 9.15 -23.01 16.36
N GLY A 210 8.81 -21.96 15.61
CA GLY A 210 7.43 -21.52 15.43
C GLY A 210 6.99 -20.41 16.38
N GLU A 211 7.91 -19.80 17.13
CA GLU A 211 7.64 -18.68 18.03
C GLU A 211 8.05 -17.34 17.42
N HIS A 212 7.82 -16.24 18.14
CA HIS A 212 8.28 -14.90 17.78
C HIS A 212 9.26 -14.36 18.80
N PRO A 213 10.37 -13.74 18.37
CA PRO A 213 11.28 -13.06 19.28
C PRO A 213 10.61 -11.83 19.87
N THR A 214 10.97 -11.47 21.11
CA THR A 214 10.55 -10.18 21.69
C THR A 214 11.14 -9.01 20.90
N ILE A 215 10.42 -7.88 20.89
CA ILE A 215 10.86 -6.67 20.16
C ILE A 215 12.22 -6.21 20.66
N GLN A 216 12.46 -6.24 21.97
CA GLN A 216 13.73 -5.85 22.57
C GLN A 216 14.89 -6.73 22.08
N ASN A 217 14.67 -8.03 21.91
CA ASN A 217 15.68 -8.92 21.34
C ASN A 217 16.02 -8.51 19.89
N VAL A 218 15.01 -8.20 19.08
CA VAL A 218 15.21 -7.73 17.70
C VAL A 218 15.96 -6.38 17.67
N ILE A 219 15.54 -5.41 18.48
CA ILE A 219 16.18 -4.08 18.59
C ILE A 219 17.64 -4.21 19.01
N SER A 220 17.97 -5.15 19.92
CA SER A 220 19.36 -5.38 20.34
C SER A 220 20.30 -5.78 19.20
N CYS A 221 19.75 -6.25 18.07
CA CYS A 221 20.46 -6.65 16.86
C CYS A 221 20.31 -5.65 15.69
N ILE A 222 19.77 -4.45 15.93
CA ILE A 222 19.50 -3.44 14.89
C ILE A 222 20.75 -3.05 14.08
N THR A 223 21.94 -3.16 14.68
CA THR A 223 23.23 -2.87 14.03
C THR A 223 23.49 -3.77 12.82
N LEU A 224 22.95 -4.99 12.78
CA LEU A 224 23.05 -5.91 11.65
C LEU A 224 22.33 -5.40 10.39
N PHE A 225 21.43 -4.43 10.55
CA PHE A 225 20.68 -3.78 9.47
C PHE A 225 21.31 -2.46 9.03
N LYS A 226 22.24 -1.92 9.81
CA LYS A 226 23.01 -0.71 9.46
C LYS A 226 24.11 -0.99 8.44
N SER A 227 24.72 -2.18 8.53
CA SER A 227 25.80 -2.65 7.67
C SER A 227 25.55 -4.08 7.16
N SER A 228 26.59 -4.74 6.66
CA SER A 228 26.52 -6.18 6.35
C SER A 228 26.04 -6.96 7.60
N PRO A 229 25.17 -7.98 7.45
CA PRO A 229 24.70 -8.54 6.19
C PRO A 229 23.36 -7.96 5.68
N TYR A 230 22.55 -7.29 6.51
CA TYR A 230 21.16 -6.97 6.18
C TYR A 230 20.90 -5.51 5.77
N SER A 231 21.93 -4.66 5.68
CA SER A 231 21.73 -3.29 5.17
C SER A 231 21.22 -3.27 3.74
N MET A 232 20.43 -2.25 3.41
CA MET A 232 19.87 -2.07 2.06
C MET A 232 20.94 -2.09 0.95
N ASN A 233 22.17 -1.70 1.26
CA ASN A 233 23.29 -1.66 0.31
C ASN A 233 23.96 -3.03 0.11
N THR A 234 23.94 -3.89 1.13
CA THR A 234 24.58 -5.22 1.09
C THR A 234 23.65 -6.35 0.68
N LEU A 235 22.33 -6.12 0.67
CA LEU A 235 21.36 -7.15 0.29
C LEU A 235 21.59 -7.70 -1.12
N GLU A 236 21.70 -9.02 -1.20
CA GLU A 236 21.80 -9.75 -2.46
C GLU A 236 20.49 -9.73 -3.25
N HIS A 237 20.60 -10.02 -4.54
CA HIS A 237 19.45 -10.04 -5.45
C HIS A 237 18.35 -11.02 -4.99
N LYS A 238 18.73 -12.25 -4.60
CA LYS A 238 17.80 -13.27 -4.12
C LYS A 238 17.02 -12.78 -2.91
N HIS A 239 17.72 -12.17 -1.94
CA HIS A 239 17.14 -11.60 -0.72
C HIS A 239 16.16 -10.46 -1.05
N MET A 240 16.59 -9.48 -1.86
CA MET A 240 15.73 -8.38 -2.30
C MET A 240 14.46 -8.85 -3.02
N LYS A 241 14.55 -9.91 -3.84
CA LYS A 241 13.38 -10.47 -4.53
C LYS A 241 12.35 -11.01 -3.54
N LYS A 242 12.78 -11.61 -2.42
CA LYS A 242 11.87 -12.10 -1.38
C LYS A 242 11.25 -10.94 -0.58
N LEU A 243 12.03 -9.91 -0.25
CA LEU A 243 11.50 -8.69 0.37
C LEU A 243 10.44 -8.02 -0.52
N LEU A 244 10.70 -7.86 -1.82
CA LEU A 244 9.71 -7.33 -2.76
C LEU A 244 8.41 -8.15 -2.73
N GLY A 245 8.55 -9.48 -2.70
CA GLY A 245 7.42 -10.41 -2.64
C GLY A 245 6.54 -10.24 -1.40
N ILE A 246 7.15 -10.22 -0.20
CA ILE A 246 6.41 -10.02 1.06
C ILE A 246 5.72 -8.65 1.10
N HIS A 247 6.31 -7.62 0.50
CA HIS A 247 5.72 -6.28 0.42
C HIS A 247 4.73 -6.11 -0.74
N GLY A 248 4.42 -7.18 -1.49
CA GLY A 248 3.46 -7.14 -2.60
C GLY A 248 3.92 -6.26 -3.78
N LEU A 249 5.23 -6.07 -3.93
CA LEU A 249 5.85 -5.28 -4.97
C LEU A 249 6.22 -6.17 -6.17
N SER A 250 5.99 -5.68 -7.39
CA SER A 250 6.36 -6.40 -8.61
C SER A 250 7.88 -6.66 -8.67
N MET A 251 8.27 -7.90 -9.00
CA MET A 251 9.68 -8.32 -9.10
C MET A 251 10.31 -7.95 -10.46
N TRP A 252 9.46 -7.69 -11.45
CA TRP A 252 9.83 -7.42 -12.84
C TRP A 252 10.17 -5.95 -13.08
N THR A 253 9.70 -5.05 -12.22
CA THR A 253 9.96 -3.61 -12.34
C THR A 253 11.40 -3.29 -11.91
N PRO A 254 12.12 -2.45 -12.68
CA PRO A 254 13.51 -2.09 -12.39
C PRO A 254 13.65 -1.31 -11.08
N PHE A 255 14.90 -1.03 -10.68
CA PHE A 255 15.25 -0.26 -9.48
C PHE A 255 14.72 -0.87 -8.16
N ARG A 256 14.87 -2.19 -8.01
CA ARG A 256 14.40 -2.99 -6.85
C ARG A 256 14.75 -2.37 -5.50
N ARG A 257 16.02 -2.03 -5.28
CA ARG A 257 16.50 -1.44 -4.03
C ARG A 257 15.83 -0.11 -3.72
N ARG A 258 15.78 0.79 -4.70
CA ARG A 258 15.11 2.09 -4.55
C ARG A 258 13.64 1.90 -4.15
N ARG A 259 12.93 0.99 -4.80
CA ARG A 259 11.51 0.71 -4.49
C ARG A 259 11.32 0.10 -3.10
N LEU A 260 12.27 -0.70 -2.62
CA LEU A 260 12.28 -1.20 -1.25
C LEU A 260 12.53 -0.07 -0.24
N ILE A 261 13.47 0.84 -0.53
CA ILE A 261 13.70 2.04 0.31
C ILE A 261 12.44 2.90 0.35
N GLU A 262 11.82 3.19 -0.79
CA GLU A 262 10.56 3.94 -0.87
C GLU A 262 9.45 3.24 -0.06
N ARG A 263 9.39 1.90 -0.09
CA ARG A 263 8.46 1.11 0.72
C ARG A 263 8.72 1.22 2.22
N ALA A 264 9.99 1.19 2.64
CA ALA A 264 10.38 1.31 4.04
C ALA A 264 10.07 2.72 4.58
N ILE A 265 10.42 3.76 3.82
CA ILE A 265 10.09 5.15 4.18
C ILE A 265 8.59 5.34 4.29
N LEU A 266 7.81 4.78 3.36
CA LEU A 266 6.35 4.83 3.42
C LEU A 266 5.81 4.16 4.69
N LEU A 267 6.31 2.97 5.05
CA LEU A 267 5.95 2.31 6.32
C LEU A 267 6.24 3.22 7.51
N LYS A 268 7.48 3.73 7.60
CA LYS A 268 7.94 4.59 8.69
C LYS A 268 7.06 5.84 8.84
N ARG A 269 6.73 6.52 7.74
CA ARG A 269 5.86 7.71 7.79
C ARG A 269 4.43 7.41 8.21
N MET A 270 3.87 6.28 7.80
CA MET A 270 2.55 5.90 8.31
C MET A 270 2.60 5.52 9.78
N ASP A 271 3.69 4.87 10.23
CA ASP A 271 3.90 4.55 11.64
C ASP A 271 3.96 5.85 12.46
N ASP A 272 4.78 6.81 12.04
CA ASP A 272 4.92 8.12 12.70
C ASP A 272 3.59 8.90 12.69
N ALA A 273 2.82 8.84 11.59
CA ALA A 273 1.50 9.46 11.51
C ALA A 273 0.46 8.79 12.42
N ILE A 274 0.50 7.46 12.60
CA ILE A 274 -0.37 6.76 13.57
C ILE A 274 -0.08 7.26 14.98
N VAL A 275 1.20 7.36 15.36
CA VAL A 275 1.60 7.86 16.68
C VAL A 275 1.14 9.30 16.88
N LYS A 276 1.34 10.17 15.87
CA LYS A 276 0.89 11.58 15.90
C LYS A 276 -0.62 11.73 16.05
N GLU A 277 -1.40 10.80 15.51
CA GLU A 277 -2.87 10.79 15.59
C GLU A 277 -3.43 10.24 16.91
N GLY A 278 -2.58 9.92 17.90
CA GLY A 278 -3.01 9.38 19.19
C GLY A 278 -2.90 7.85 19.28
N GLY A 279 -2.09 7.22 18.44
CA GLY A 279 -1.77 5.79 18.53
C GLY A 279 -2.88 4.87 18.03
N VAL A 280 -2.83 3.61 18.45
CA VAL A 280 -3.75 2.56 17.98
C VAL A 280 -5.16 2.70 18.54
N ASP A 281 -5.34 3.39 19.66
CA ASP A 281 -6.64 3.58 20.31
C ASP A 281 -7.57 4.52 19.54
N ASN A 282 -7.01 5.48 18.82
CA ASN A 282 -7.78 6.42 18.00
C ASN A 282 -8.07 5.89 16.59
N MET A 283 -7.81 4.60 16.32
CA MET A 283 -7.99 3.98 15.01
C MET A 283 -9.36 3.31 14.87
N SER A 284 -10.02 3.53 13.72
CA SER A 284 -11.16 2.70 13.35
C SER A 284 -10.72 1.25 13.06
N ILE A 285 -11.64 0.30 13.22
CA ILE A 285 -11.41 -1.14 12.93
C ILE A 285 -10.92 -1.33 11.48
N GLU A 286 -11.51 -0.59 10.53
CA GLU A 286 -11.10 -0.65 9.13
C GLU A 286 -9.64 -0.19 8.94
N SER A 287 -9.22 0.86 9.67
CA SER A 287 -7.85 1.38 9.64
C SER A 287 -6.87 0.40 10.28
N LEU A 288 -7.25 -0.27 11.37
CA LEU A 288 -6.46 -1.34 12.00
C LEU A 288 -6.26 -2.50 11.03
N CYS A 289 -7.34 -3.04 10.46
CA CYS A 289 -7.30 -4.11 9.47
C CYS A 289 -6.37 -3.77 8.30
N TRP A 290 -6.48 -2.55 7.76
CA TRP A 290 -5.61 -2.11 6.68
C TRP A 290 -4.14 -1.99 7.12
N ALA A 291 -3.89 -1.41 8.31
CA ALA A 291 -2.55 -1.22 8.85
C ALA A 291 -1.81 -2.56 9.05
N LEU A 292 -2.47 -3.55 9.64
CA LEU A 292 -1.96 -4.91 9.80
C LEU A 292 -1.70 -5.56 8.44
N SER A 293 -2.71 -5.51 7.55
CA SER A 293 -2.63 -6.08 6.21
C SER A 293 -1.44 -5.54 5.41
N PHE A 294 -1.24 -4.23 5.51
CA PHE A 294 -0.15 -3.54 4.84
C PHE A 294 1.22 -4.01 5.33
N ARG A 295 1.35 -4.23 6.64
CA ARG A 295 2.56 -4.72 7.34
C ARG A 295 2.74 -6.25 7.27
N GLY A 296 1.78 -6.96 6.67
CA GLY A 296 1.92 -8.38 6.33
C GLY A 296 1.25 -9.34 7.32
N LEU A 297 0.49 -8.84 8.28
CA LEU A 297 -0.38 -9.67 9.12
C LEU A 297 -1.78 -9.76 8.51
N ASN A 298 -2.37 -10.95 8.50
CA ASN A 298 -3.75 -11.16 8.14
C ASN A 298 -4.67 -10.86 9.34
N PRO A 299 -5.52 -9.81 9.28
CA PRO A 299 -6.39 -9.42 10.39
C PRO A 299 -7.67 -10.26 10.49
N VAL A 300 -7.93 -11.16 9.53
CA VAL A 300 -9.17 -11.95 9.50
C VAL A 300 -9.28 -12.78 10.78
N ASN A 301 -10.42 -12.63 11.48
CA ASN A 301 -10.75 -13.29 12.75
C ASN A 301 -9.89 -12.88 13.96
N MET A 302 -9.16 -11.77 13.91
CA MET A 302 -8.50 -11.22 15.10
C MET A 302 -9.48 -10.43 15.97
N SER A 303 -9.27 -10.47 17.29
CA SER A 303 -9.92 -9.53 18.20
C SER A 303 -9.34 -8.12 18.00
N ILE A 304 -10.10 -7.07 18.32
CA ILE A 304 -9.63 -5.68 18.21
C ILE A 304 -8.41 -5.47 19.10
N GLU A 305 -8.40 -6.08 20.28
CA GLU A 305 -7.30 -5.98 21.24
C GLU A 305 -6.01 -6.60 20.70
N ASP A 306 -6.09 -7.80 20.10
CA ASP A 306 -4.92 -8.43 19.46
C ASP A 306 -4.40 -7.60 18.29
N MET A 307 -5.29 -6.94 17.53
CA MET A 307 -4.88 -6.05 16.45
C MET A 307 -4.11 -4.84 16.97
N LYS A 308 -4.58 -4.24 18.07
CA LYS A 308 -3.93 -3.10 18.72
C LYS A 308 -2.56 -3.49 19.27
N ASN A 309 -2.51 -4.55 20.08
CA ASN A 309 -1.27 -5.05 20.70
C ASN A 309 -0.21 -5.37 19.63
N TRP A 310 -0.59 -6.08 18.57
CA TRP A 310 0.34 -6.37 17.47
C TRP A 310 0.84 -5.12 16.75
N LEU A 311 -0.03 -4.11 16.57
CA LEU A 311 0.35 -2.87 15.92
C LEU A 311 1.23 -2.01 16.83
N ASP A 312 0.98 -1.97 18.13
CA ASP A 312 1.86 -1.30 19.10
C ASP A 312 3.25 -1.93 19.11
N ASP A 313 3.32 -3.27 19.10
CA ASP A 313 4.58 -4.00 18.97
C ASP A 313 5.36 -3.60 17.69
N TRP A 314 4.65 -3.46 16.58
CA TRP A 314 5.22 -2.96 15.34
C TRP A 314 5.70 -1.51 15.46
N LEU A 315 4.91 -0.63 16.06
CA LEU A 315 5.23 0.78 16.22
C LEU A 315 6.43 0.98 17.14
N MET A 316 6.54 0.21 18.22
CA MET A 316 7.72 0.18 19.09
C MET A 316 8.99 -0.19 18.32
N LEU A 317 8.93 -1.22 17.47
CA LEU A 317 10.04 -1.58 16.60
C LEU A 317 10.35 -0.44 15.60
N SER A 318 9.32 0.11 14.96
CA SER A 318 9.46 1.19 13.97
C SER A 318 10.04 2.47 14.56
N ALA A 319 9.76 2.78 15.82
CA ALA A 319 10.31 3.93 16.54
C ALA A 319 11.84 3.84 16.70
N SER A 320 12.39 2.62 16.81
CA SER A 320 13.85 2.39 16.91
C SER A 320 14.60 2.48 15.57
N VAL A 321 13.88 2.50 14.44
CA VAL A 321 14.46 2.46 13.09
C VAL A 321 14.76 3.88 12.60
N ASP A 322 15.98 4.05 12.05
CA ASP A 322 16.42 5.28 11.39
C ASP A 322 16.63 5.05 9.87
N ASN A 323 17.07 6.09 9.16
CA ASN A 323 17.33 6.02 7.72
C ASN A 323 18.42 5.00 7.33
N SER A 324 19.33 4.68 8.25
CA SER A 324 20.40 3.71 8.03
C SER A 324 19.96 2.26 8.24
N THR A 325 18.89 2.05 9.01
CA THR A 325 18.37 0.72 9.38
C THR A 325 17.00 0.40 8.80
N LEU A 326 16.54 1.16 7.80
CA LEU A 326 15.26 0.95 7.09
C LEU A 326 15.03 -0.48 6.59
N SER A 327 16.09 -1.25 6.33
CA SER A 327 15.94 -2.66 5.98
C SER A 327 15.26 -3.45 7.09
N LEU A 328 15.51 -3.15 8.38
CA LEU A 328 14.86 -3.82 9.51
C LEU A 328 13.33 -3.77 9.37
N LEU A 329 12.77 -2.60 9.09
CA LEU A 329 11.32 -2.41 8.90
C LEU A 329 10.75 -3.25 7.74
N LEU A 330 11.56 -3.53 6.71
CA LEU A 330 11.18 -4.41 5.62
C LEU A 330 11.23 -5.90 6.01
N HIS A 331 12.06 -6.27 6.98
CA HIS A 331 12.17 -7.64 7.51
C HIS A 331 11.21 -7.89 8.69
N SER A 332 10.67 -6.84 9.32
CA SER A 332 9.70 -6.91 10.42
C SER A 332 8.51 -7.87 10.22
N PRO A 333 7.97 -8.07 9.01
CA PRO A 333 6.93 -9.08 8.80
C PRO A 333 7.39 -10.51 9.17
N ILE A 334 8.70 -10.79 9.13
CA ILE A 334 9.25 -12.07 9.60
C ILE A 334 9.21 -12.15 11.13
N PHE A 335 9.67 -11.11 11.84
CA PHE A 335 9.75 -11.14 13.30
C PHE A 335 8.37 -11.12 13.97
N LEU A 336 7.39 -10.41 13.40
CA LEU A 336 6.09 -10.21 14.05
C LEU A 336 4.95 -11.02 13.43
N ALA A 337 5.04 -11.43 12.16
CA ALA A 337 3.88 -12.01 11.45
C ALA A 337 4.13 -13.41 10.87
N TYR A 338 5.36 -13.91 10.84
CA TYR A 338 5.66 -15.16 10.14
C TYR A 338 4.96 -16.37 10.75
N ASN A 339 5.12 -16.58 12.06
CA ASN A 339 4.52 -17.68 12.80
C ASN A 339 3.15 -17.34 13.41
N ASN A 340 2.52 -16.22 13.03
CA ASN A 340 1.21 -15.86 13.55
C ASN A 340 0.14 -16.81 12.98
N SER A 341 -0.74 -17.33 13.83
CA SER A 341 -1.78 -18.31 13.47
C SER A 341 -2.60 -17.86 12.26
N ASN A 342 -3.01 -16.60 12.19
CA ASN A 342 -3.82 -16.05 11.09
C ASN A 342 -3.11 -16.04 9.74
N ASN A 343 -1.77 -15.96 9.77
CA ASN A 343 -0.96 -16.09 8.57
C ASN A 343 -0.68 -17.55 8.23
N LEU A 344 -0.44 -18.41 9.21
CA LEU A 344 -0.25 -19.85 9.00
C LEU A 344 -1.50 -20.50 8.40
N HIS A 345 -2.70 -20.06 8.79
CA HIS A 345 -3.96 -20.51 8.19
C HIS A 345 -4.04 -20.28 6.66
N LEU A 346 -3.27 -19.34 6.10
CA LEU A 346 -3.20 -19.10 4.65
C LEU A 346 -2.43 -20.17 3.87
N LEU A 347 -1.71 -21.07 4.56
CA LEU A 347 -0.99 -22.18 3.94
C LEU A 347 -1.89 -23.40 3.72
N TYR A 348 -2.87 -23.61 4.59
CA TYR A 348 -3.71 -24.81 4.63
C TYR A 348 -5.05 -24.67 3.90
N LYS A 349 -5.42 -23.46 3.49
CA LYS A 349 -6.54 -23.13 2.58
C LYS A 349 -5.95 -22.52 1.32
#